data_AF-A0A7C1VWA1-F1
#
_entry.id   AF-A0A7C1VWA1-F1
#
_cell.length_a   1.000
_cell.length_b   1.000
_cell.length_c   1.000
_cell.angle_alpha   90.00
_cell.angle_beta   90.00
_cell.angle_gamma   90.00
#
_symmetry.space_group_name_H-M   'P 1'
#
loop_
_entity.id
_entity.type
_entity.pdbx_description
1 polymer ?
#
loop_
_entity_poly.entity_id
_entity_poly.type
_entity_poly.pdbx_seq_one_letter_code
_entity_poly.pdbx_strand_id
1 'polypeptide(L)'
;MEIPVAGYLGEKGLTLQLVVEGQPEPIIITPPKLAKESWVSCYVRTPLQPFKLVAIDNRSDRLGWFAFAMPRSLGTLSFITRWLLEKGWMLLLIGLLGLG
;
A
#
# COMPACT_ATOMS: atom_id res chain seq x y z
N MET A 1 -8.43 1.10 -2.83
CA MET A 1 -7.94 -0.20 -3.32
C MET A 1 -6.71 -0.66 -2.56
N GLU A 2 -6.51 -1.96 -2.49
CA GLU A 2 -5.28 -2.62 -2.02
C GLU A 2 -4.33 -2.87 -3.19
N ILE A 3 -3.05 -2.57 -3.01
CA ILE A 3 -1.98 -2.99 -3.92
C ILE A 3 -0.98 -3.81 -3.10
N PRO A 4 -0.99 -5.14 -3.21
CA PRO A 4 0.03 -5.98 -2.57
C PRO A 4 1.37 -5.78 -3.27
N VAL A 5 2.41 -5.56 -2.48
CA VAL A 5 3.80 -5.37 -2.94
C VAL A 5 4.74 -6.26 -2.13
N ALA A 6 5.84 -6.66 -2.76
CA ALA A 6 6.92 -7.43 -2.13
C ALA A 6 8.29 -6.89 -2.60
N GLY A 7 9.35 -7.32 -1.94
CA GLY A 7 10.72 -6.89 -2.21
C GLY A 7 11.04 -5.52 -1.62
N TYR A 8 11.92 -4.79 -2.31
CA TYR A 8 12.59 -3.60 -1.81
C TYR A 8 11.97 -2.30 -2.37
N LEU A 9 10.67 -2.33 -2.67
CA LEU A 9 9.94 -1.15 -3.16
C LEU A 9 10.07 0.02 -2.17
N GLY A 10 10.50 1.18 -2.67
CA GLY A 10 10.79 2.38 -1.87
C GLY A 10 12.28 2.61 -1.63
N GLU A 11 13.16 1.65 -1.95
CA GLU A 11 14.60 1.89 -2.02
C GLU A 11 14.97 2.76 -3.22
N LYS A 12 16.14 3.41 -3.14
CA LYS A 12 16.61 4.38 -4.14
C LYS A 12 16.64 3.75 -5.53
N GLY A 13 15.82 4.27 -6.45
CA GLY A 13 15.74 3.82 -7.84
C GLY A 13 14.67 2.75 -8.11
N LEU A 14 14.01 2.20 -7.07
CA LEU A 14 12.84 1.33 -7.22
C LEU A 14 11.57 2.11 -6.89
N THR A 15 10.66 2.23 -7.85
CA THR A 15 9.43 3.00 -7.67
C THR A 15 8.26 2.31 -8.36
N LEU A 16 7.10 2.38 -7.72
CA LEU A 16 5.82 1.97 -8.27
C LEU A 16 4.92 3.20 -8.30
N GLN A 17 4.41 3.53 -9.48
CA GLN A 17 3.58 4.70 -9.70
C GLN A 17 2.19 4.29 -10.14
N LEU A 18 1.20 5.02 -9.67
CA LEU A 18 -0.17 4.97 -10.15
C LEU A 18 -0.42 6.23 -10.99
N VAL A 19 -0.49 6.04 -12.31
CA VAL A 19 -0.77 7.12 -13.27
C VAL A 19 -2.27 7.09 -13.55
N VAL A 20 -2.96 8.18 -13.21
CA VAL A 20 -4.40 8.33 -13.43
C VAL A 20 -4.63 9.26 -14.61
N GLU A 21 -5.53 8.88 -15.50
CA GLU A 21 -5.88 9.71 -16.66
C GLU A 21 -6.44 11.08 -16.22
N GLY A 22 -5.90 12.16 -16.79
CA GLY A 22 -6.27 13.53 -16.45
C GLY A 22 -5.62 14.09 -15.17
N GLN A 23 -4.83 13.30 -14.44
CA GLN A 23 -4.01 13.81 -13.33
C GLN A 23 -2.58 14.11 -13.82
N PRO A 24 -2.03 15.30 -13.54
CA PRO A 24 -0.71 15.69 -14.04
C PRO A 24 0.43 14.93 -13.35
N GLU A 25 0.25 14.57 -12.08
CA GLU A 25 1.28 13.93 -11.27
C GLU A 25 0.91 12.47 -10.94
N PRO A 26 1.88 11.54 -11.07
CA PRO A 26 1.67 10.16 -10.64
C PRO A 26 1.60 10.07 -9.12
N ILE A 27 0.72 9.20 -8.62
CA ILE A 27 0.69 8.86 -7.19
C ILE A 27 1.78 7.81 -6.94
N ILE A 28 2.75 8.14 -6.08
CA ILE A 28 3.81 7.21 -5.70
C ILE A 28 3.28 6.20 -4.67
N ILE A 29 3.44 4.92 -4.97
CA ILE A 29 3.05 3.83 -4.08
C ILE A 29 4.23 3.47 -3.18
N THR A 30 4.11 3.84 -1.90
CA THR A 30 5.13 3.56 -0.88
C THR A 30 4.57 2.59 0.17
N PRO A 31 5.20 1.44 0.41
CA PRO A 31 4.74 0.53 1.44
C PRO A 31 4.98 1.11 2.83
N PRO A 32 4.08 0.85 3.81
CA PRO A 32 4.23 1.36 5.17
C PRO A 32 5.45 0.79 5.91
N LYS A 33 5.98 -0.34 5.42
CA LYS A 33 7.21 -0.98 5.86
C LYS A 33 7.85 -1.70 4.67
N LEU A 34 9.17 -1.82 4.67
CA LEU A 34 9.89 -2.57 3.65
C LEU A 34 9.43 -4.04 3.65
N ALA A 35 8.98 -4.53 2.49
CA ALA A 35 8.32 -5.83 2.38
C ALA A 35 9.31 -6.99 2.36
N LYS A 36 10.47 -6.81 1.70
CA LYS A 36 11.53 -7.81 1.53
C LYS A 36 10.96 -9.13 0.99
N GLU A 37 11.15 -10.25 1.68
CA GLU A 37 10.68 -11.58 1.27
C GLU A 37 9.20 -11.83 1.61
N SER A 38 8.48 -10.82 2.10
CA SER A 38 7.05 -10.91 2.45
C SER A 38 6.18 -10.01 1.57
N TRP A 39 4.87 -10.26 1.58
CA TRP A 39 3.88 -9.38 0.95
C TRP A 39 3.35 -8.37 1.96
N VAL A 40 3.35 -7.09 1.57
CA VAL A 40 2.76 -5.99 2.34
C VAL A 40 1.72 -5.28 1.48
N SER A 41 0.61 -4.90 2.08
CA SER A 41 -0.46 -4.19 1.39
C SER A 41 -0.23 -2.68 1.46
N CYS A 42 -0.26 -2.02 0.29
CA CYS A 42 -0.39 -0.57 0.19
C CYS A 42 -1.86 -0.20 -0.03
N TYR A 43 -2.31 0.89 0.58
CA TYR A 43 -3.67 1.40 0.42
C TYR A 43 -3.65 2.76 -0.25
N VAL A 44 -4.37 2.85 -1.36
CA VAL A 44 -4.60 4.11 -2.06
C VAL A 44 -6.07 4.26 -2.36
N ARG A 45 -6.55 5.50 -2.45
CA ARG A 45 -7.92 5.78 -2.89
C ARG A 45 -8.08 5.25 -4.32
N THR A 46 -9.13 4.48 -4.57
CA THR A 46 -9.41 3.98 -5.92
C THR A 46 -9.73 5.18 -6.83
N PRO A 47 -9.00 5.38 -7.94
CA PRO A 47 -9.31 6.45 -8.88
C PRO A 47 -10.69 6.25 -9.51
N LEU A 48 -11.35 7.36 -9.88
CA LEU A 48 -12.63 7.32 -10.60
C LEU A 48 -12.42 7.28 -12.12
N GLN A 49 -11.20 7.58 -12.58
CA GLN A 49 -10.78 7.56 -13.97
C GLN A 49 -9.96 6.29 -14.27
N PRO A 50 -9.82 5.90 -15.55
CA PRO A 50 -8.85 4.89 -15.94
C PRO A 50 -7.45 5.22 -15.40
N PHE A 51 -6.72 4.17 -15.01
CA PHE A 51 -5.39 4.31 -14.46
C PHE A 51 -4.51 3.14 -14.90
N LYS A 52 -3.20 3.32 -14.77
CA LYS A 52 -2.20 2.27 -14.97
C LYS A 52 -1.16 2.28 -13.86
N LEU A 53 -0.64 1.10 -13.55
CA LEU A 53 0.53 0.96 -12.71
C LEU A 53 1.80 1.00 -13.57
N VAL A 54 2.78 1.78 -13.16
CA VAL A 54 4.09 1.89 -13.82
C VAL A 54 5.16 1.48 -12.80
N ALA A 55 5.82 0.36 -13.08
CA ALA A 55 6.95 -0.13 -12.31
C ALA A 55 8.24 0.44 -12.92
N ILE A 56 9.10 1.04 -12.09
CA ILE A 56 10.34 1.69 -12.50
C ILE A 56 11.48 1.09 -11.67
N ASP A 57 12.49 0.57 -12.38
CA ASP A 57 13.79 0.21 -11.82
C ASP A 57 14.87 0.98 -12.57
N ASN A 58 15.37 2.05 -11.94
CA ASN A 58 16.42 2.93 -12.47
C ASN A 58 17.80 2.58 -11.90
N ARG A 59 17.95 1.42 -11.28
CA ARG A 59 19.21 1.02 -10.66
C ARG A 59 20.15 0.40 -11.68
N SER A 60 21.43 0.72 -11.52
CA SER A 60 22.50 0.13 -12.32
C SER A 60 23.07 -1.14 -11.65
N ASP A 61 22.86 -1.28 -10.34
CA ASP A 61 23.21 -2.44 -9.56
C ASP A 61 22.10 -3.51 -9.61
N ARG A 62 22.50 -4.78 -9.66
CA ARG A 62 21.58 -5.93 -9.69
C ARG A 62 21.07 -6.34 -8.30
N LEU A 63 21.27 -5.50 -7.29
CA LEU A 63 21.03 -5.82 -5.88
C LEU A 63 19.64 -5.35 -5.45
N GLY A 64 18.61 -6.09 -5.84
CA GLY A 64 17.27 -5.91 -5.30
C GLY A 64 16.20 -6.16 -6.35
N TRP A 65 14.99 -6.36 -5.89
CA TRP A 65 13.84 -6.65 -6.71
C TRP A 65 12.61 -6.09 -6.01
N PHE A 66 11.54 -5.85 -6.75
CA PHE A 66 10.23 -5.72 -6.16
C PHE A 66 9.21 -6.43 -7.03
N ALA A 67 8.14 -6.87 -6.39
CA ALA A 67 7.00 -7.46 -7.08
C ALA A 67 5.74 -6.73 -6.62
N PHE A 68 4.72 -6.77 -7.47
CA PHE A 68 3.40 -6.25 -7.16
C PHE A 68 2.35 -7.20 -7.73
N ALA A 69 1.20 -7.27 -7.07
CA ALA A 69 0.06 -8.02 -7.56
C ALA A 69 -1.01 -7.09 -8.14
N MET A 70 -1.97 -7.67 -8.84
CA MET A 70 -3.11 -6.92 -9.38
C MET A 70 -3.83 -6.17 -8.25
N PRO A 71 -4.13 -4.86 -8.42
CA PRO A 71 -4.88 -4.09 -7.43
C PRO A 71 -6.25 -4.71 -7.17
N ARG A 72 -6.66 -4.72 -5.90
CA ARG A 72 -7.97 -5.22 -5.49
C ARG A 72 -8.83 -4.08 -4.98
N SER A 73 -10.08 -4.04 -5.43
CA SER A 73 -11.05 -3.11 -4.87
C SER A 73 -11.35 -3.49 -3.42
N LEU A 74 -11.35 -2.49 -2.55
CA LEU A 74 -11.76 -2.62 -1.15
C LEU A 74 -12.88 -1.61 -0.92
N GLY A 75 -14.02 -2.10 -0.44
CA GLY A 75 -15.11 -1.23 -0.01
C GLY A 75 -14.74 -0.46 1.27
N THR A 76 -15.38 0.68 1.49
CA THR A 76 -15.13 1.55 2.64
C THR A 76 -15.32 0.81 3.98
N LEU A 77 -16.38 0.01 4.10
CA LEU A 77 -16.62 -0.80 5.30
C LEU A 77 -15.52 -1.83 5.54
N SER A 78 -15.07 -2.52 4.49
CA SER A 78 -13.97 -3.49 4.59
C SER A 78 -12.67 -2.83 5.07
N PHE A 79 -12.40 -1.60 4.61
CA PHE A 79 -11.26 -0.82 5.07
C PHE A 79 -11.38 -0.43 6.54
N ILE A 80 -12.54 0.07 6.98
CA ILE A 80 -12.78 0.44 8.38
C ILE A 80 -12.67 -0.78 9.30
N THR A 81 -13.26 -1.92 8.92
CA THR A 81 -13.16 -3.15 9.70
C THR A 81 -11.71 -3.58 9.88
N ARG A 82 -10.89 -3.51 8.82
CA ARG A 82 -9.46 -3.83 8.92
C ARG A 82 -8.72 -2.87 9.84
N TRP A 83 -8.99 -1.57 9.73
CA TRP A 83 -8.41 -0.56 10.61
C TRP A 83 -8.78 -0.81 12.09
N LEU A 84 -10.05 -1.15 12.36
CA LEU A 84 -10.52 -1.49 13.71
C LEU A 84 -9.82 -2.73 14.26
N LEU A 85 -9.65 -3.77 13.45
CA LEU A 85 -8.94 -4.99 13.84
C LEU A 85 -7.47 -4.73 14.16
N GLU A 86 -6.78 -3.92 13.35
CA GLU A 86 -5.39 -3.52 13.61
C GLU A 86 -5.24 -2.68 14.89
N LYS A 87 -6.30 -1.95 15.29
CA LYS A 87 -6.35 -1.17 16.52
C LYS A 87 -7.09 -1.86 17.68
N GLY A 88 -7.50 -3.12 17.51
CA GLY A 88 -8.40 -3.82 18.43
C GLY A 88 -7.87 -3.87 19.86
N TRP A 89 -6.56 -4.07 20.03
CA TRP A 89 -5.92 -4.04 21.35
C TRP A 89 -6.05 -2.69 22.07
N MET A 90 -5.91 -1.57 21.36
CA MET A 90 -6.09 -0.25 21.98
C MET A 90 -7.55 -0.01 22.36
N LEU A 91 -8.49 -0.44 21.51
CA LEU A 91 -9.93 -0.34 21.80
C LEU A 91 -10.30 -1.17 23.03
N LEU A 92 -9.74 -2.38 23.14
CA LEU A 92 -9.93 -3.24 24.31
C LEU A 92 -9.35 -2.62 25.59
N LEU A 93 -8.15 -2.05 25.53
CA LEU A 93 -7.52 -1.37 26.67
C LEU A 93 -8.30 -0.13 27.13
N ILE A 94 -8.78 0.69 26.19
CA ILE A 94 -9.63 1.84 26.50
C ILE A 94 -10.94 1.38 27.16
N GLY A 95 -11.55 0.30 26.68
CA GLY A 95 -12.73 -0.29 27.29
C GLY A 95 -12.49 -0.78 28.71
N LEU A 96 -11.37 -1.46 28.96
CA LEU A 96 -11.00 -1.94 30.30
C LEU A 96 -10.72 -0.81 31.29
N LEU A 97 -10.05 0.26 30.84
CA LEU A 97 -9.69 1.40 31.69
C LEU A 97 -10.84 2.40 31.88
N GLY A 98 -11.76 2.50 30.92
CA GLY A 98 -12.91 3.41 30.98
C GLY A 98 -14.14 2.82 31.69
N LEU A 99 -14.17 1.51 31.92
CA LEU A 99 -15.22 0.80 32.66
C LEU A 99 -14.76 0.32 34.06
N GLY A 100 -13.51 0.62 34.45
CA GLY A 100 -12.91 0.27 35.73
C GLY A 100 -12.88 1.41 36.72
#